data_AF-A0A6L9QW29-F1
#
_entry.id   AF-A0A6L9QW29-F1
#
_cell.length_a   1.000
_cell.length_b   1.000
_cell.length_c   1.000
_cell.angle_alpha   90.00
_cell.angle_beta   90.00
_cell.angle_gamma   90.00
#
_symmetry.space_group_name_H-M   'P 1'
#
loop_
_entity.id
_entity.type
_entity.pdbx_description
1 polymer ?
#
loop_
_entity_poly.entity_id
_entity_poly.type
_entity_poly.pdbx_seq_one_letter_code
_entity_poly.pdbx_strand_id
1 'polypeptide(L)'
;HPTELTADLEATRDYLGEQARGGRIIAVFQPHLYSRTRFFAAEFGAALGLADVAVVLDVYGAREDPEPGVTGALVADAVPAGTEAVYAPVR
;
A
#
# COMPACT_ATOMS: atom_id res chain seq x y z
N HIS A 1 -4.73 3.34 -8.36
CA HIS A 1 -4.51 4.76 -7.98
C HIS A 1 -4.70 4.90 -6.46
N PRO A 2 -4.13 5.89 -5.73
CA PRO A 2 -4.38 6.03 -4.29
C PRO A 2 -5.88 6.07 -3.94
N THR A 3 -6.67 6.84 -4.69
CA THR A 3 -8.14 6.89 -4.54
C THR A 3 -8.83 5.53 -4.66
N GLU A 4 -8.42 4.70 -5.63
CA GLU A 4 -8.99 3.36 -5.81
C GLU A 4 -8.59 2.45 -4.64
N LEU A 5 -7.33 2.54 -4.19
CA LEU A 5 -6.84 1.77 -3.05
C LEU A 5 -7.58 2.15 -1.75
N THR A 6 -7.83 3.43 -1.52
CA THR A 6 -8.65 3.91 -0.41
C THR A 6 -10.05 3.32 -0.48
N ALA A 7 -10.72 3.47 -1.64
CA ALA A 7 -12.09 2.98 -1.81
C ALA A 7 -12.21 1.46 -1.59
N ASP A 8 -11.25 0.68 -2.09
CA ASP A 8 -11.22 -0.78 -1.89
C ASP A 8 -11.06 -1.16 -0.41
N LEU A 9 -10.18 -0.47 0.32
CA LEU A 9 -9.92 -0.74 1.74
C LEU A 9 -11.09 -0.29 2.63
N GLU A 10 -11.72 0.85 2.33
CA GLU A 10 -12.93 1.31 3.03
C GLU A 10 -14.08 0.33 2.83
N ALA A 11 -14.37 -0.06 1.58
CA ALA A 11 -15.41 -1.04 1.27
C ALA A 11 -15.16 -2.39 1.95
N THR A 12 -13.90 -2.82 2.01
CA THR A 12 -13.52 -4.05 2.72
C THR A 12 -13.74 -3.92 4.23
N ARG A 13 -13.43 -2.76 4.82
CA ARG A 13 -13.63 -2.50 6.25
C ARG A 13 -15.11 -2.50 6.61
N ASP A 14 -15.94 -1.85 5.81
CA ASP A 14 -17.39 -1.81 5.99
C ASP A 14 -17.98 -3.23 5.95
N TYR A 15 -17.61 -4.01 4.93
CA TYR A 15 -18.02 -5.41 4.81
C TYR A 15 -17.66 -6.24 6.04
N LEU A 16 -16.44 -6.07 6.57
CA LEU A 16 -15.98 -6.77 7.78
C LEU A 16 -16.73 -6.31 9.04
N GLY A 17 -17.13 -5.03 9.12
CA GLY A 17 -17.92 -4.48 10.22
C GLY A 17 -19.32 -5.10 10.33
N GLU A 18 -19.90 -5.55 9.20
CA GLU A 18 -21.18 -6.27 9.17
C GLU A 18 -21.05 -7.74 9.60
N GLN A 19 -19.84 -8.30 9.63
CA GLN A 19 -19.62 -9.68 10.03
C GLN A 19 -19.60 -9.80 11.56
N ALA A 20 -20.38 -10.73 12.12
CA ALA A 20 -20.48 -10.95 13.57
C ALA A 20 -19.14 -11.28 14.27
N ARG A 21 -18.14 -11.76 13.51
CA ARG A 21 -16.80 -12.11 14.03
C ARG A 21 -15.74 -11.04 13.72
N GLY A 22 -16.07 -10.01 12.94
CA GLY A 22 -15.10 -9.08 12.39
C GLY A 22 -14.04 -9.74 11.51
N GLY A 23 -12.92 -9.06 11.30
CA GLY A 23 -11.77 -9.58 10.58
C GLY A 23 -10.61 -8.60 10.52
N ARG A 24 -9.46 -9.06 10.02
CA ARG A 24 -8.30 -8.22 9.73
C ARG A 24 -8.12 -8.06 8.22
N ILE A 25 -7.69 -6.88 7.80
CA ILE A 25 -7.29 -6.58 6.44
C ILE A 25 -5.77 -6.67 6.36
N ILE A 26 -5.28 -7.58 5.53
CA ILE A 26 -3.87 -7.70 5.19
C ILE A 26 -3.72 -7.27 3.74
N ALA A 27 -3.23 -6.05 3.52
CA ALA A 27 -3.02 -5.49 2.19
C ALA A 27 -1.64 -5.89 1.67
N VAL A 28 -1.59 -6.57 0.53
CA VAL A 28 -0.33 -6.85 -0.19
C VAL A 28 -0.31 -5.96 -1.43
N PHE A 29 0.56 -4.95 -1.41
CA PHE A 29 0.57 -3.89 -2.41
C PHE A 29 1.90 -3.88 -3.18
N GLN A 30 1.79 -3.96 -4.50
CA GLN A 30 2.92 -3.76 -5.41
C GLN A 30 2.75 -2.41 -6.11
N PRO A 31 3.58 -1.39 -5.82
CA PRO A 31 3.54 -0.13 -6.53
C PRO A 31 3.84 -0.35 -8.03
N HIS A 32 3.08 0.29 -8.91
CA HIS A 32 3.25 0.16 -10.36
C HIS A 32 3.77 1.48 -10.95
N LEU A 33 4.87 1.41 -11.73
CA LEU A 33 5.71 2.52 -12.22
C LEU A 33 6.48 3.29 -11.14
N TYR A 34 7.72 3.64 -11.44
CA TYR A 34 8.57 4.48 -10.57
C TYR A 34 8.03 5.90 -10.52
N SER A 35 7.66 6.48 -11.66
CA SER A 35 7.11 7.83 -11.73
C SER A 35 5.89 7.99 -10.81
N ARG A 36 4.95 7.05 -10.87
CA ARG A 36 3.75 7.03 -10.03
C ARG A 36 4.08 6.85 -8.56
N THR A 37 5.03 5.97 -8.24
CA THR A 37 5.46 5.74 -6.86
C THR A 37 6.07 7.00 -6.27
N ARG A 38 6.96 7.67 -7.00
CA ARG A 38 7.56 8.95 -6.59
C ARG A 38 6.52 10.03 -6.33
N PHE A 39 5.50 10.15 -7.18
CA PHE A 39 4.48 11.18 -7.04
C PHE A 39 3.47 10.90 -5.93
N PHE A 40 3.14 9.62 -5.69
CA PHE A 40 2.01 9.25 -4.83
C PHE A 40 2.38 8.41 -3.61
N ALA A 41 3.66 8.31 -3.25
CA ALA A 41 4.09 7.45 -2.14
C ALA A 41 3.38 7.78 -0.83
N ALA A 42 3.24 9.08 -0.52
CA ALA A 42 2.55 9.55 0.67
C ALA A 42 1.06 9.16 0.67
N GLU A 43 0.37 9.34 -0.45
CA GLU A 43 -1.04 9.02 -0.61
C GLU A 43 -1.29 7.51 -0.59
N PHE A 44 -0.39 6.72 -1.18
CA PHE A 44 -0.46 5.25 -1.07
C PHE A 44 -0.25 4.78 0.36
N GLY A 45 0.75 5.32 1.07
CA GLY A 45 0.98 5.01 2.48
C GLY A 45 -0.21 5.36 3.36
N ALA A 46 -0.79 6.55 3.18
CA ALA A 46 -1.99 6.98 3.88
C ALA A 46 -3.18 6.05 3.61
N ALA A 47 -3.40 5.63 2.36
CA ALA A 47 -4.45 4.68 2.01
C ALA A 47 -4.24 3.30 2.65
N LEU A 48 -3.00 2.78 2.61
CA LEU A 48 -2.64 1.50 3.24
C LEU A 48 -2.81 1.52 4.76
N GLY A 49 -2.80 2.69 5.40
CA GLY A 49 -3.11 2.88 6.81
C GLY A 49 -4.53 2.47 7.24
N LEU A 50 -5.41 2.15 6.28
CA LEU A 50 -6.74 1.58 6.53
C LEU A 50 -6.70 0.06 6.79
N ALA A 51 -5.61 -0.60 6.41
CA ALA A 51 -5.37 -2.01 6.68
C ALA A 51 -4.89 -2.24 8.12
N ASP A 52 -4.97 -3.48 8.60
CA ASP A 52 -4.33 -3.87 9.86
C ASP A 52 -2.84 -4.16 9.62
N VAL A 53 -2.51 -4.72 8.46
CA VAL A 53 -1.14 -5.00 8.02
C VAL A 53 -0.99 -4.59 6.55
N ALA A 54 0.08 -3.88 6.23
CA ALA A 54 0.47 -3.49 4.88
C ALA A 54 1.82 -4.12 4.51
N VAL A 55 1.80 -5.05 3.56
CA VAL A 55 3.00 -5.62 2.94
C VAL A 55 3.22 -4.91 1.62
N VAL A 56 4.31 -4.14 1.53
CA VAL A 56 4.66 -3.40 0.32
C VAL A 56 5.80 -4.11 -0.40
N LEU A 57 5.61 -4.43 -1.67
CA LEU A 57 6.62 -5.06 -2.53
C LEU A 57 7.48 -4.01 -3.24
N ASP A 58 8.49 -4.46 -3.98
CA ASP A 58 9.22 -3.60 -4.90
C ASP A 58 8.33 -2.98 -5.98
N VAL A 59 8.78 -1.86 -6.51
CA VAL A 59 8.11 -1.17 -7.62
C VAL A 59 8.18 -2.06 -8.85
N TYR A 60 7.01 -2.42 -9.38
CA TYR A 60 6.92 -2.98 -10.72
C TYR A 60 7.05 -1.86 -11.74
N GLY A 61 8.27 -1.69 -12.27
CA GLY A 61 8.61 -0.60 -13.21
C GLY A 61 7.88 -0.67 -14.57
N ALA A 62 7.34 -1.84 -14.93
CA ALA A 62 6.75 -2.13 -16.24
C ALA A 62 7.67 -1.77 -17.43
N ARG A 63 7.61 -0.52 -17.92
CA ARG A 63 8.42 0.00 -19.03
C ARG A 63 9.43 1.08 -18.61
N GLU A 64 9.42 1.49 -17.34
CA GLU A 64 10.32 2.51 -16.81
C GLU A 64 11.60 1.85 -16.29
N ASP A 65 12.72 2.51 -16.54
CA ASP A 65 14.00 2.15 -15.92
C ASP A 65 13.93 2.42 -14.40
N PRO A 66 14.60 1.60 -13.57
CA PRO A 66 14.72 1.85 -12.14
C PRO A 66 15.19 3.26 -11.83
N GLU A 67 14.44 3.97 -10.98
CA GLU A 67 14.79 5.31 -10.52
C GLU A 67 15.48 5.24 -9.15
N PRO A 68 16.74 5.70 -9.02
CA PRO A 68 17.46 5.67 -7.76
C PRO A 68 16.68 6.37 -6.62
N GLY A 69 16.49 5.65 -5.52
CA GLY A 69 15.75 6.15 -4.35
C GLY A 69 14.23 5.97 -4.43
N VAL A 70 13.68 5.55 -5.57
CA VAL A 70 12.25 5.25 -5.70
C VAL A 70 12.01 3.76 -5.58
N THR A 71 11.68 3.32 -4.36
CA THR A 71 11.42 1.91 -4.03
C THR A 71 10.09 1.76 -3.31
N GLY A 72 9.67 0.50 -3.09
CA GLY A 72 8.50 0.21 -2.25
C GLY A 72 8.65 0.74 -0.82
N ALA A 73 9.88 0.93 -0.33
CA ALA A 73 10.14 1.52 0.98
C ALA A 73 9.52 2.92 1.13
N LEU A 74 9.51 3.75 0.07
CA LEU A 74 8.89 5.08 0.12
C LEU A 74 7.41 5.03 0.50
N VAL A 75 6.71 3.99 0.04
CA VAL A 75 5.29 3.79 0.33
C VAL A 75 5.13 3.20 1.73
N ALA A 76 5.94 2.20 2.10
CA ALA A 76 5.89 1.56 3.41
C ALA A 76 6.20 2.55 4.54
N ASP A 77 7.20 3.41 4.37
CA ASP A 77 7.60 4.44 5.34
C ASP A 77 6.54 5.54 5.50
N ALA A 78 5.68 5.72 4.49
CA ALA A 78 4.58 6.66 4.52
C ALA A 78 3.30 6.10 5.18
N VAL A 79 3.28 4.81 5.56
CA VAL A 79 2.14 4.23 6.28
C VAL A 79 2.07 4.83 7.69
N PRO A 80 0.91 5.35 8.13
CA PRO A 80 0.79 5.97 9.43
C PRO A 80 0.94 4.96 10.58
N ALA A 81 1.37 5.46 11.74
CA ALA A 81 1.43 4.66 12.96
C ALA A 81 0.06 4.06 13.31
N GLY A 82 0.05 2.80 13.75
CA GLY A 82 -1.17 2.04 14.05
C GLY A 82 -1.49 0.95 13.02
N THR A 83 -0.85 0.97 11.85
CA THR A 83 -0.81 -0.14 10.89
C THR A 83 0.56 -0.80 10.93
N GLU A 84 0.62 -2.13 10.94
CA GLU A 84 1.89 -2.85 10.78
C GLU A 84 2.33 -2.77 9.31
N ALA A 85 3.41 -2.05 9.01
CA ALA A 85 3.93 -1.90 7.66
C ALA A 85 5.26 -2.63 7.48
N VAL A 86 5.38 -3.44 6.42
CA VAL A 86 6.60 -4.16 6.07
C VAL A 86 6.90 -3.96 4.60
N TYR A 87 8.11 -3.47 4.30
CA TYR A 87 8.66 -3.51 2.95
C TYR A 87 9.34 -4.87 2.70
N ALA A 88 8.87 -5.59 1.69
CA ALA A 88 9.32 -6.92 1.30
C ALA A 88 9.82 -6.91 -0.15
N PRO A 89 11.09 -6.51 -0.39
CA PRO A 89 11.67 -6.51 -1.73
C PRO A 89 11.79 -7.93 -2.29
N VAL A 90 11.67 -8.07 -3.62
CA VAL A 90 11.85 -9.36 -4.30
C VAL A 90 13.34 -9.51 -4.63
N ARG A 91 13.96 -10.58 -4.11
CA ARG A 91 15.39 -10.89 -4.34
C ARG A 91 15.66 -11.46 -5.72
#